data_AF-A0A2G4SGT2-F1
#
_entry.id   AF-A0A2G4SGT2-F1
#
_cell.length_a   1.000
_cell.length_b   1.000
_cell.length_c   1.000
_cell.angle_alpha   90.00
_cell.angle_beta   90.00
_cell.angle_gamma   90.00
#
_symmetry.space_group_name_H-M   'P 1'
#
loop_
_entity.id
_entity.type
_entity.pdbx_description
1 polymer ?
#
loop_
_entity_poly.entity_id
_entity_poly.type
_entity_poly.pdbx_seq_one_letter_code
_entity_poly.pdbx_strand_id
1 'polypeptide(L)'
;MDGDGTFLPDQQNRLKAQIKILKERLAKANEKQKRLKRELLEEDISYLVVTKLANTFTDPTITAKRDISNAKQDIFDQMRQAVKNNCIQEMISYHRLCGRTIFNFKRNHVGIRLETFYDRTYKEPYYLLFLKDDFSKVDRHTLPPFIPIHELEKKFMPHNIETFIRIVHDCVQAYVTRREQLNEINKLTEEGYDIKILSENMSKSDVDIKVHISSRVLRVNIKYENKTSAYPTQVNITDERGIIESTDDYEEHITKYIS
;
A
#
# COMPACT_ATOMS: atom_id res chain seq x y z
N MET A 1 51.05 46.73 -1.81
CA MET A 1 51.00 45.89 -3.02
C MET A 1 49.63 45.27 -3.04
N ASP A 2 48.83 45.77 -3.97
CA ASP A 2 47.39 45.60 -4.13
C ASP A 2 46.99 44.28 -4.80
N GLY A 3 45.71 43.92 -4.65
CA GLY A 3 44.92 43.18 -5.65
C GLY A 3 44.94 41.65 -5.51
N ASP A 4 44.02 41.03 -4.80
CA ASP A 4 42.62 40.72 -5.22
C ASP A 4 42.52 39.42 -6.02
N GLY A 5 41.61 38.57 -5.56
CA GLY A 5 41.46 37.18 -5.99
C GLY A 5 40.78 37.03 -7.34
N THR A 6 41.00 35.88 -7.98
CA THR A 6 40.11 35.45 -9.07
C THR A 6 39.87 33.95 -8.93
N PHE A 7 38.89 33.67 -8.07
CA PHE A 7 38.04 32.48 -8.04
C PHE A 7 37.77 31.98 -9.47
N LEU A 8 37.83 30.66 -9.71
CA LEU A 8 37.39 30.01 -10.96
C LEU A 8 35.86 29.76 -10.89
N PRO A 9 34.97 30.57 -11.51
CA PRO A 9 33.52 30.38 -11.45
C PRO A 9 32.95 29.97 -12.82
N ASP A 10 33.80 29.76 -13.83
CA ASP A 10 33.37 29.84 -15.24
C ASP A 10 32.96 28.47 -15.82
N GLN A 11 33.67 27.38 -15.50
CA GLN A 11 33.32 26.05 -16.04
C GLN A 11 32.00 25.49 -15.51
N GLN A 12 31.74 25.60 -14.21
CA GLN A 12 30.54 25.01 -13.59
C GLN A 12 29.26 25.77 -13.98
N ASN A 13 29.37 27.08 -14.20
CA ASN A 13 28.28 27.88 -14.74
C ASN A 13 28.03 27.61 -16.23
N ARG A 14 29.09 27.39 -17.04
CA ARG A 14 28.95 26.95 -18.43
C ARG A 14 28.28 25.58 -18.55
N LEU A 15 28.63 24.62 -17.70
CA LEU A 15 28.01 23.29 -17.64
C LEU A 15 26.52 23.36 -17.24
N LYS A 16 26.18 24.16 -16.24
CA LYS A 16 24.77 24.40 -15.86
C LYS A 16 23.97 25.06 -16.99
N ALA A 17 24.58 26.02 -17.70
CA ALA A 17 23.96 26.66 -18.87
C ALA A 17 23.73 25.66 -20.01
N GLN A 18 24.69 24.77 -20.29
CA GLN A 18 24.55 23.71 -21.29
C GLN A 18 23.45 22.70 -20.92
N ILE A 19 23.38 22.27 -19.66
CA ILE A 19 22.32 21.37 -19.17
C ILE A 19 20.95 22.04 -19.30
N LYS A 20 20.85 23.34 -19.02
CA LYS A 20 19.61 24.11 -19.19
C LYS A 20 19.17 24.14 -20.65
N ILE A 21 20.08 24.42 -21.57
CA ILE A 21 19.82 24.43 -23.02
C ILE A 21 19.41 23.04 -23.52
N LEU A 22 20.08 21.98 -23.05
CA LEU A 22 19.74 20.60 -23.42
C LEU A 22 18.36 20.19 -22.90
N LYS A 23 18.02 20.54 -21.65
CA LYS A 23 16.68 20.31 -21.08
C LYS A 23 15.60 21.03 -21.87
N GLU A 24 15.85 22.26 -22.28
CA GLU A 24 14.89 23.04 -23.07
C GLU A 24 14.70 22.47 -24.49
N ARG A 25 15.77 22.02 -25.13
CA ARG A 25 15.70 21.29 -26.41
C ARG A 25 14.92 19.97 -26.28
N LEU A 26 15.13 19.24 -25.19
CA LEU A 26 14.41 17.99 -24.92
C LEU A 26 12.92 18.23 -24.65
N ALA A 27 12.57 19.31 -23.95
CA ALA A 27 11.19 19.73 -23.75
C ALA A 27 10.51 20.07 -25.10
N LYS A 28 11.17 20.88 -25.94
CA LYS A 28 10.68 21.23 -27.30
C LYS A 28 10.54 19.99 -28.19
N ALA A 29 11.48 19.05 -28.12
CA ALA A 29 11.40 17.80 -28.89
C ALA A 29 10.23 16.91 -28.43
N ASN A 30 10.01 16.78 -27.12
CA ASN A 30 8.88 16.03 -26.56
C ASN A 30 7.54 16.65 -26.91
N GLU A 31 7.44 17.98 -26.92
CA GLU A 31 6.23 18.69 -27.32
C GLU A 31 5.92 18.50 -28.81
N LYS A 32 6.95 18.61 -29.66
CA LYS A 32 6.82 18.30 -31.09
C LYS A 32 6.39 16.86 -31.33
N GLN A 33 6.94 15.90 -30.59
CA GLN A 33 6.54 14.49 -30.68
C GLN A 33 5.08 14.27 -30.24
N LYS A 34 4.63 14.94 -29.18
CA LYS A 34 3.22 14.90 -28.75
C LYS A 34 2.29 15.50 -29.81
N ARG A 35 2.70 16.56 -30.50
CA ARG A 35 1.91 17.18 -31.57
C ARG A 35 1.78 16.27 -32.78
N LEU A 36 2.91 15.73 -33.28
CA LEU A 36 2.95 14.78 -34.39
C LEU A 36 2.09 13.54 -34.13
N LYS A 37 2.09 13.02 -32.89
CA LYS A 37 1.22 11.90 -32.51
C LYS A 37 -0.28 12.23 -32.58
N ARG A 38 -0.67 13.48 -32.28
CA ARG A 38 -2.07 13.91 -32.44
C ARG A 38 -2.46 14.07 -33.90
N GLU A 39 -1.59 14.68 -34.70
CA GLU A 39 -1.79 14.84 -36.15
C GLU A 39 -1.95 13.47 -36.83
N LEU A 40 -1.13 12.49 -36.48
CA LEU A 40 -1.21 11.12 -37.01
C LEU A 40 -2.50 10.40 -36.59
N LEU A 41 -2.96 10.60 -35.34
CA LEU A 41 -4.25 10.10 -34.86
C LEU A 41 -5.43 10.73 -35.61
N GLU A 42 -5.36 12.03 -35.91
CA GLU A 42 -6.39 12.75 -36.66
C GLU A 42 -6.43 12.32 -38.13
N GLU A 43 -5.26 12.07 -38.73
CA GLU A 43 -5.13 11.51 -40.07
C GLU A 43 -5.68 10.08 -40.15
N ASP A 44 -5.35 9.21 -39.18
CA ASP A 44 -5.88 7.83 -39.09
C ASP A 44 -7.40 7.82 -38.91
N ILE A 45 -7.94 8.70 -38.05
CA ILE A 45 -9.39 8.85 -37.87
C ILE A 45 -10.03 9.34 -39.17
N SER A 46 -9.42 10.31 -39.84
CA SER A 46 -9.91 10.85 -41.11
C SER A 46 -9.90 9.77 -42.20
N TYR A 47 -8.82 8.99 -42.30
CA TYR A 47 -8.71 7.89 -43.24
C TYR A 47 -9.75 6.80 -42.97
N LEU A 48 -9.99 6.46 -41.69
CA LEU A 48 -11.03 5.51 -41.27
C LEU A 48 -12.44 6.01 -41.59
N VAL A 49 -12.70 7.31 -41.41
CA VAL A 49 -13.99 7.93 -41.74
C VAL A 49 -14.21 7.96 -43.25
N VAL A 50 -13.19 8.30 -44.04
CA VAL A 50 -13.25 8.30 -45.50
C VAL A 50 -13.40 6.89 -46.06
N THR A 51 -12.68 5.88 -45.55
CA THR A 51 -12.89 4.49 -45.97
C THR A 51 -14.28 3.98 -45.61
N LYS A 52 -14.80 4.33 -44.43
CA LYS A 52 -16.19 3.99 -44.05
C LYS A 52 -17.23 4.70 -44.93
N LEU A 53 -17.00 5.95 -45.31
CA LEU A 53 -17.88 6.72 -46.20
C LEU A 53 -17.80 6.22 -47.66
N ALA A 54 -16.63 5.86 -48.15
CA ALA A 54 -16.46 5.28 -49.49
C ALA A 54 -17.17 3.92 -49.59
N ASN A 55 -17.12 3.11 -48.53
CA ASN A 55 -17.83 1.84 -48.45
C ASN A 55 -19.36 1.99 -48.30
N THR A 56 -19.88 3.19 -48.03
CA THR A 56 -21.34 3.46 -48.00
C THR A 56 -21.96 3.75 -49.37
N PHE A 57 -21.19 3.86 -50.46
CA PHE A 57 -21.73 4.12 -51.82
C PHE A 57 -21.92 2.87 -52.69
N THR A 58 -21.70 1.66 -52.16
CA THR A 58 -22.10 0.42 -52.84
C THR A 58 -23.22 -0.26 -52.05
N ASP A 59 -24.40 -0.38 -52.67
CA ASP A 59 -25.68 -0.82 -52.11
C ASP A 59 -25.58 -2.03 -51.15
N PRO A 60 -25.70 -1.84 -49.81
CA PRO A 60 -25.49 -2.87 -48.79
C PRO A 60 -26.72 -3.06 -47.87
N THR A 61 -27.94 -2.83 -48.35
CA THR A 61 -29.14 -2.74 -47.48
C THR A 61 -29.56 -4.04 -46.79
N ILE A 62 -29.04 -5.21 -47.19
CA ILE A 62 -29.42 -6.53 -46.64
C ILE A 62 -28.29 -7.17 -45.81
N THR A 63 -27.02 -7.02 -46.20
CA THR A 63 -25.86 -7.53 -45.44
C THR A 63 -25.53 -6.65 -44.23
N ALA A 64 -25.57 -5.33 -44.38
CA ALA A 64 -25.33 -4.40 -43.26
C ALA A 64 -26.35 -4.57 -42.12
N LYS A 65 -27.62 -4.90 -42.41
CA LYS A 65 -28.62 -5.14 -41.34
C LYS A 65 -28.31 -6.39 -40.51
N ARG A 66 -27.80 -7.46 -41.12
CA ARG A 66 -27.40 -8.69 -40.41
C ARG A 66 -26.10 -8.49 -39.64
N ASP A 67 -25.11 -7.84 -40.24
CA ASP A 67 -23.83 -7.59 -39.58
C ASP A 67 -23.96 -6.57 -38.44
N ILE A 68 -24.80 -5.54 -38.59
CA ILE A 68 -25.12 -4.59 -37.52
C ILE A 68 -25.98 -5.26 -36.44
N SER A 69 -26.87 -6.18 -36.78
CA SER A 69 -27.67 -6.93 -35.79
C SER A 69 -26.79 -7.87 -34.96
N ASN A 70 -25.88 -8.59 -35.61
CA ASN A 70 -24.93 -9.49 -34.94
C ASN A 70 -23.93 -8.69 -34.10
N ALA A 71 -23.38 -7.58 -34.63
CA ALA A 71 -22.50 -6.70 -33.87
C ALA A 71 -23.23 -6.05 -32.68
N LYS A 72 -24.51 -5.68 -32.82
CA LYS A 72 -25.32 -5.22 -31.68
C LYS A 72 -25.47 -6.31 -30.63
N GLN A 73 -25.76 -7.55 -31.05
CA GLN A 73 -25.90 -8.69 -30.15
C GLN A 73 -24.59 -8.99 -29.41
N ASP A 74 -23.46 -9.01 -30.11
CA ASP A 74 -22.13 -9.19 -29.52
C ASP A 74 -21.79 -8.09 -28.51
N ILE A 75 -22.12 -6.82 -28.82
CA ILE A 75 -21.95 -5.70 -27.89
C ILE A 75 -22.83 -5.88 -26.65
N PHE A 76 -24.08 -6.31 -26.81
CA PHE A 76 -24.97 -6.59 -25.68
C PHE A 76 -24.47 -7.75 -24.81
N ASP A 77 -23.96 -8.82 -25.43
CA ASP A 77 -23.41 -9.97 -24.71
C ASP A 77 -22.10 -9.61 -24.00
N GLN A 78 -21.24 -8.81 -24.63
CA GLN A 78 -20.03 -8.27 -24.00
C GLN A 78 -20.39 -7.33 -22.84
N MET A 79 -21.38 -6.46 -23.00
CA MET A 79 -21.87 -5.58 -21.93
C MET A 79 -22.46 -6.39 -20.78
N ARG A 80 -23.25 -7.42 -21.08
CA ARG A 80 -23.81 -8.34 -20.07
C ARG A 80 -22.71 -9.10 -19.34
N GLN A 81 -21.67 -9.54 -20.05
CA GLN A 81 -20.52 -10.20 -19.44
C GLN A 81 -19.72 -9.23 -18.57
N ALA A 82 -19.53 -7.99 -18.99
CA ALA A 82 -18.88 -6.96 -18.19
C ALA A 82 -19.66 -6.65 -16.90
N VAL A 83 -20.99 -6.51 -16.98
CA VAL A 83 -21.86 -6.32 -15.80
C VAL A 83 -21.78 -7.52 -14.86
N LYS A 84 -21.83 -8.75 -15.39
CA LYS A 84 -21.65 -9.97 -14.59
C LYS A 84 -20.28 -9.99 -13.92
N ASN A 85 -19.22 -9.69 -14.65
CA ASN A 85 -17.86 -9.66 -14.13
C ASN A 85 -17.73 -8.61 -13.02
N ASN A 86 -18.30 -7.42 -13.20
CA ASN A 86 -18.29 -6.36 -12.20
C ASN A 86 -19.04 -6.79 -10.93
N CYS A 87 -20.22 -7.40 -11.07
CA CYS A 87 -20.97 -7.93 -9.93
C CYS A 87 -20.19 -9.02 -9.17
N ILE A 88 -19.49 -9.91 -9.89
CA ILE A 88 -18.61 -10.90 -9.28
C ILE A 88 -17.43 -10.23 -8.57
N GLN A 89 -16.81 -9.21 -9.17
CA GLN A 89 -15.70 -8.47 -8.55
C GLN A 89 -16.16 -7.71 -7.30
N GLU A 90 -17.35 -7.11 -7.31
CA GLU A 90 -17.97 -6.51 -6.14
C GLU A 90 -18.19 -7.55 -5.04
N MET A 91 -18.76 -8.71 -5.37
CA MET A 91 -18.97 -9.80 -4.41
C MET A 91 -17.66 -10.33 -3.83
N ILE A 92 -16.61 -10.48 -4.64
CA ILE A 92 -15.27 -10.82 -4.18
C ILE A 92 -14.75 -9.72 -3.26
N SER A 93 -14.94 -8.45 -3.61
CA SER A 93 -14.50 -7.31 -2.81
C SER A 93 -15.19 -7.30 -1.45
N TYR A 94 -16.50 -7.54 -1.39
CA TYR A 94 -17.24 -7.69 -0.13
C TYR A 94 -16.72 -8.84 0.73
N HIS A 95 -16.43 -10.00 0.12
CA HIS A 95 -15.83 -11.12 0.84
C HIS A 95 -14.41 -10.81 1.33
N ARG A 96 -13.66 -9.98 0.59
CA ARG A 96 -12.33 -9.52 1.00
C ARG A 96 -12.38 -8.55 2.18
N LEU A 97 -13.46 -7.77 2.33
CA LEU A 97 -13.68 -6.95 3.53
C LEU A 97 -13.69 -7.78 4.83
N CYS A 98 -14.02 -9.07 4.77
CA CYS A 98 -13.95 -9.99 5.92
C CYS A 98 -12.51 -10.32 6.38
N GLY A 99 -11.49 -9.83 5.68
CA GLY A 99 -10.07 -9.95 6.02
C GLY A 99 -9.45 -11.33 5.73
N ARG A 100 -10.26 -12.33 5.38
CA ARG A 100 -9.84 -13.72 5.17
C ARG A 100 -10.53 -14.28 3.93
N THR A 101 -9.75 -14.68 2.92
CA THR A 101 -10.31 -15.23 1.68
C THR A 101 -9.62 -16.52 1.29
N ILE A 102 -10.42 -17.52 0.89
CA ILE A 102 -9.93 -18.82 0.42
C ILE A 102 -9.91 -18.80 -1.10
N PHE A 103 -8.82 -19.26 -1.70
CA PHE A 103 -8.66 -19.35 -3.14
C PHE A 103 -7.95 -20.66 -3.52
N ASN A 104 -8.32 -21.24 -4.66
CA ASN A 104 -7.62 -22.40 -5.19
C ASN A 104 -6.33 -21.94 -5.88
N PHE A 105 -5.19 -22.48 -5.46
CA PHE A 105 -3.89 -22.16 -6.04
C PHE A 105 -3.32 -23.39 -6.73
N LYS A 106 -3.23 -23.36 -8.07
CA LYS A 106 -2.83 -24.55 -8.86
C LYS A 106 -3.74 -25.76 -8.57
N ARG A 107 -3.47 -26.92 -9.21
CA ARG A 107 -4.34 -28.10 -9.08
C ARG A 107 -4.28 -28.78 -7.71
N ASN A 108 -3.23 -28.52 -6.92
CA ASN A 108 -2.94 -29.27 -5.69
C ASN A 108 -2.87 -28.44 -4.40
N HIS A 109 -3.09 -27.12 -4.47
CA HIS A 109 -3.01 -26.27 -3.27
C HIS A 109 -4.29 -25.46 -3.04
N VAL A 110 -4.62 -25.30 -1.77
CA VAL A 110 -5.66 -24.38 -1.30
C VAL A 110 -4.95 -23.25 -0.56
N GLY A 111 -5.15 -22.02 -1.04
CA GLY A 111 -4.56 -20.83 -0.48
C GLY A 111 -5.54 -20.06 0.38
N ILE A 112 -5.04 -19.49 1.47
CA ILE A 112 -5.77 -18.54 2.31
C ILE A 112 -5.00 -17.23 2.29
N ARG A 113 -5.69 -16.17 1.87
CA ARG A 113 -5.18 -14.80 1.88
C ARG A 113 -5.71 -14.11 3.12
N LEU A 114 -4.79 -13.56 3.89
CA LEU A 114 -5.00 -12.76 5.08
C LEU A 114 -4.76 -11.30 4.69
N GLU A 115 -5.81 -10.50 4.69
CA GLU A 115 -5.72 -9.07 4.42
C GLU A 115 -5.49 -8.32 5.73
N THR A 116 -4.62 -7.33 5.68
CA THR A 116 -4.36 -6.45 6.83
C THR A 116 -4.87 -5.05 6.53
N PHE A 117 -5.31 -4.37 7.58
CA PHE A 117 -5.97 -3.07 7.47
C PHE A 117 -5.47 -2.12 8.55
N TYR A 118 -5.11 -0.91 8.16
CA TYR A 118 -4.70 0.14 9.10
C TYR A 118 -5.03 1.52 8.54
N ASP A 119 -5.55 2.41 9.40
CA ASP A 119 -6.05 3.75 9.06
C ASP A 119 -6.75 3.81 7.69
N ARG A 120 -7.91 3.14 7.61
CA ARG A 120 -8.81 3.16 6.43
C ARG A 120 -8.20 2.61 5.14
N THR A 121 -7.01 2.02 5.20
CA THR A 121 -6.24 1.59 4.04
C THR A 121 -5.84 0.12 4.19
N TYR A 122 -6.05 -0.66 3.13
CA TYR A 122 -5.52 -2.02 3.03
C TYR A 122 -3.99 -1.99 2.94
N LYS A 123 -3.35 -2.79 3.77
CA LYS A 123 -1.90 -3.00 3.76
C LYS A 123 -1.60 -4.32 3.04
N GLU A 124 -0.33 -4.73 3.02
CA GLU A 124 0.07 -5.88 2.23
C GLU A 124 -0.61 -7.19 2.70
N PRO A 125 -1.08 -8.03 1.76
CA PRO A 125 -1.69 -9.30 2.09
C PRO A 125 -0.65 -10.37 2.41
N TYR A 126 -1.01 -11.28 3.31
CA TYR A 126 -0.22 -12.45 3.65
C TYR A 126 -0.91 -13.72 3.18
N TYR A 127 -0.13 -14.75 2.86
CA TYR A 127 -0.64 -15.98 2.26
C TYR A 127 -0.23 -17.20 3.08
N LEU A 128 -1.17 -18.12 3.23
CA LEU A 128 -0.99 -19.48 3.70
C LEU A 128 -1.38 -20.43 2.57
N LEU A 129 -0.56 -21.43 2.28
CA LEU A 129 -0.83 -22.45 1.27
C LEU A 129 -0.86 -23.82 1.93
N PHE A 130 -1.95 -24.55 1.72
CA PHE A 130 -2.18 -25.91 2.17
C PHE A 130 -2.19 -26.86 0.98
N LEU A 131 -1.82 -28.12 1.19
CA LEU A 131 -2.01 -29.16 0.19
C LEU A 131 -3.48 -29.59 0.19
N LYS A 132 -4.06 -29.78 -0.99
CA LYS A 132 -5.48 -30.13 -1.13
C LYS A 132 -5.82 -31.48 -0.49
N ASP A 133 -4.86 -32.40 -0.50
CA ASP A 133 -4.99 -33.73 0.08
C ASP A 133 -4.53 -33.79 1.55
N ASP A 134 -3.90 -32.72 2.06
CA ASP A 134 -3.35 -32.66 3.41
C ASP A 134 -3.46 -31.26 4.01
N PHE A 135 -4.48 -31.09 4.87
CA PHE A 135 -4.71 -29.89 5.66
C PHE A 135 -4.11 -29.98 7.08
N SER A 136 -3.29 -31.00 7.36
CA SER A 136 -2.67 -31.16 8.69
C SER A 136 -1.55 -30.15 8.97
N LYS A 137 -0.98 -29.55 7.92
CA LYS A 137 0.12 -28.60 7.99
C LYS A 137 0.06 -27.57 6.87
N VAL A 138 0.71 -26.42 7.10
CA VAL A 138 0.95 -25.41 6.09
C VAL A 138 2.13 -25.86 5.21
N ASP A 139 1.92 -25.92 3.90
CA ASP A 139 2.98 -26.26 2.94
C ASP A 139 3.91 -25.06 2.72
N ARG A 140 3.33 -23.86 2.51
CA ARG A 140 4.09 -22.63 2.27
C ARG A 140 3.36 -21.42 2.84
N HIS A 141 4.11 -20.39 3.24
CA HIS A 141 3.54 -19.13 3.71
C HIS A 141 4.43 -17.93 3.38
N THR A 142 3.85 -16.74 3.41
CA THR A 142 4.58 -15.46 3.30
C THR A 142 4.67 -14.71 4.64
N LEU A 143 4.32 -15.38 5.74
CA LEU A 143 4.30 -14.79 7.07
C LEU A 143 5.70 -14.39 7.57
N PRO A 144 5.81 -13.33 8.39
CA PRO A 144 7.06 -12.95 9.02
C PRO A 144 7.63 -14.06 9.93
N PRO A 145 8.97 -14.18 10.03
CA PRO A 145 9.63 -15.31 10.70
C PRO A 145 9.39 -15.37 12.22
N PHE A 146 8.96 -14.28 12.85
CA PHE A 146 8.67 -14.25 14.29
C PHE A 146 7.31 -14.87 14.67
N ILE A 147 6.47 -15.21 13.69
CA ILE A 147 5.17 -15.84 13.93
C ILE A 147 5.40 -17.36 14.08
N PRO A 148 5.08 -17.96 15.25
CA PRO A 148 5.41 -19.36 15.54
C PRO A 148 4.40 -20.32 14.88
N ILE A 149 4.49 -20.50 13.57
CA ILE A 149 3.54 -21.32 12.81
C ILE A 149 3.57 -22.78 13.26
N HIS A 150 4.75 -23.36 13.46
CA HIS A 150 4.87 -24.78 13.83
C HIS A 150 4.26 -25.09 15.20
N GLU A 151 4.29 -24.16 16.15
CA GLU A 151 3.65 -24.32 17.45
C GLU A 151 2.12 -24.23 17.32
N LEU A 152 1.64 -23.29 16.50
CA LEU A 152 0.22 -23.11 16.22
C LEU A 152 -0.36 -24.31 15.45
N GLU A 153 0.39 -24.87 14.50
CA GLU A 153 0.02 -26.08 13.77
C GLU A 153 -0.18 -27.25 14.74
N LYS A 154 0.82 -27.54 15.61
CA LYS A 154 0.72 -28.62 16.61
C LYS A 154 -0.47 -28.46 17.56
N LYS A 155 -0.84 -27.22 17.88
CA LYS A 155 -1.89 -26.92 18.86
C LYS A 155 -3.30 -26.99 18.27
N PHE A 156 -3.47 -26.60 17.01
CA PHE A 156 -4.79 -26.39 16.41
C PHE A 156 -5.09 -27.29 15.20
N MET A 157 -4.09 -27.84 14.52
CA MET A 157 -4.33 -28.71 13.36
C MET A 157 -4.36 -30.20 13.73
N PRO A 158 -5.18 -31.01 13.04
CA PRO A 158 -6.12 -30.65 11.96
C PRO A 158 -7.52 -30.23 12.45
N HIS A 159 -7.83 -30.35 13.74
CA HIS A 159 -9.21 -30.28 14.25
C HIS A 159 -9.81 -28.86 14.30
N ASN A 160 -8.96 -27.83 14.38
CA ASN A 160 -9.36 -26.44 14.62
C ASN A 160 -8.66 -25.46 13.64
N ILE A 161 -8.74 -25.77 12.33
CA ILE A 161 -8.14 -24.97 11.24
C ILE A 161 -8.62 -23.50 11.29
N GLU A 162 -9.90 -23.28 11.55
CA GLU A 162 -10.48 -21.93 11.61
C GLU A 162 -9.84 -21.09 12.74
N THR A 163 -9.67 -21.68 13.92
CA THR A 163 -9.05 -21.03 15.07
C THR A 163 -7.58 -20.72 14.79
N PHE A 164 -6.85 -21.64 14.13
CA PHE A 164 -5.49 -21.39 13.66
C PHE A 164 -5.44 -20.16 12.74
N ILE A 165 -6.28 -20.13 11.70
CA ILE A 165 -6.33 -19.03 10.74
C ILE A 165 -6.63 -17.71 11.45
N ARG A 166 -7.59 -17.70 12.39
CA ARG A 166 -7.94 -16.51 13.16
C ARG A 166 -6.75 -15.99 13.98
N ILE A 167 -6.10 -16.86 14.75
CA ILE A 167 -4.95 -16.46 15.59
C ILE A 167 -3.80 -15.95 14.73
N VAL A 168 -3.51 -16.62 13.61
CA VAL A 168 -2.47 -16.18 12.68
C VAL A 168 -2.84 -14.82 12.08
N HIS A 169 -4.10 -14.62 11.67
CA HIS A 169 -4.57 -13.35 11.15
C HIS A 169 -4.43 -12.23 12.19
N ASP A 170 -4.83 -12.47 13.43
CA ASP A 170 -4.72 -11.50 14.53
C ASP A 170 -3.25 -11.13 14.81
N CYS A 171 -2.33 -12.11 14.84
CA CYS A 171 -0.89 -11.86 14.98
C CYS A 171 -0.35 -10.94 13.87
N VAL A 172 -0.70 -11.24 12.62
CA VAL A 172 -0.22 -10.47 11.46
C VAL A 172 -0.83 -9.07 11.46
N GLN A 173 -2.12 -8.96 11.76
CA GLN A 173 -2.83 -7.69 11.86
C GLN A 173 -2.23 -6.82 12.97
N ALA A 174 -1.98 -7.37 14.16
CA ALA A 174 -1.35 -6.66 15.26
C ALA A 174 0.06 -6.19 14.90
N TYR A 175 0.86 -7.03 14.24
CA TYR A 175 2.18 -6.65 13.76
C TYR A 175 2.12 -5.48 12.78
N VAL A 176 1.26 -5.56 11.76
CA VAL A 176 1.12 -4.48 10.77
C VAL A 176 0.67 -3.20 11.46
N THR A 177 -0.32 -3.26 12.35
CA THR A 177 -0.76 -2.09 13.12
C THR A 177 0.39 -1.44 13.88
N ARG A 178 1.18 -2.21 14.64
CA ARG A 178 2.34 -1.68 15.39
C ARG A 178 3.40 -1.08 14.46
N ARG A 179 3.67 -1.71 13.32
CA ARG A 179 4.61 -1.19 12.34
C ARG A 179 4.14 0.15 11.77
N GLU A 180 2.87 0.27 11.43
CA GLU A 180 2.32 1.51 10.88
C GLU A 180 2.27 2.63 11.93
N GLN A 181 1.95 2.32 13.19
CA GLN A 181 2.06 3.27 14.31
C GLN A 181 3.48 3.85 14.44
N LEU A 182 4.52 3.01 14.32
CA LEU A 182 5.91 3.47 14.36
C LEU A 182 6.28 4.30 13.13
N ASN A 183 5.74 3.95 11.96
CA ASN A 183 5.92 4.76 10.76
C ASN A 183 5.28 6.16 10.92
N GLU A 184 4.15 6.28 11.60
CA GLU A 184 3.53 7.57 11.92
C GLU A 184 4.40 8.38 12.87
N ILE A 185 4.97 7.76 13.90
CA ILE A 185 5.90 8.42 14.83
C ILE A 185 7.15 8.95 14.08
N ASN A 186 7.68 8.15 13.15
CA ASN A 186 8.79 8.60 12.30
C ASN A 186 8.41 9.82 11.44
N LYS A 187 7.19 9.87 10.89
CA LYS A 187 6.72 11.05 10.14
C LYS A 187 6.61 12.29 11.01
N LEU A 188 6.12 12.17 12.24
CA LEU A 188 6.11 13.29 13.20
C LEU A 188 7.52 13.82 13.46
N THR A 189 8.52 12.93 13.47
CA THR A 189 9.92 13.34 13.60
C THR A 189 10.38 14.19 12.41
N GLU A 190 9.93 13.89 11.20
CA GLU A 190 10.21 14.67 9.98
C GLU A 190 9.48 16.03 9.97
N GLU A 191 8.31 16.11 10.60
CA GLU A 191 7.48 17.32 10.72
C GLU A 191 7.98 18.31 11.79
N GLY A 192 9.07 17.98 12.50
CA GLY A 192 9.74 18.88 13.44
C GLY A 192 9.49 18.58 14.92
N TYR A 193 8.82 17.47 15.25
CA TYR A 193 8.76 16.98 16.63
C TYR A 193 10.06 16.25 16.99
N ASP A 194 10.66 16.53 18.15
CA ASP A 194 11.91 15.86 18.57
C ASP A 194 11.63 14.52 19.26
N ILE A 195 11.13 13.58 18.45
CA ILE A 195 10.85 12.19 18.82
C ILE A 195 11.93 11.30 18.18
N LYS A 196 12.48 10.34 18.92
CA LYS A 196 13.48 9.39 18.43
C LYS A 196 13.16 7.98 18.89
N ILE A 197 13.03 7.05 17.95
CA ILE A 197 12.92 5.62 18.27
C ILE A 197 14.34 5.14 18.61
N LEU A 198 14.55 4.69 19.85
CA LEU A 198 15.86 4.24 20.35
C LEU A 198 16.13 2.78 20.00
N SER A 199 15.13 1.92 20.14
CA SER A 199 15.23 0.51 19.77
C SER A 199 13.85 -0.07 19.51
N GLU A 200 13.81 -1.03 18.60
CA GLU A 200 12.62 -1.79 18.25
C GLU A 200 13.01 -3.22 17.90
N ASN A 201 12.16 -4.19 18.25
CA ASN A 201 12.36 -5.58 17.87
C ASN A 201 11.69 -5.91 16.53
N MET A 202 12.04 -7.06 15.91
CA MET A 202 11.50 -7.45 14.59
C MET A 202 9.97 -7.62 14.58
N SER A 203 9.35 -7.96 15.71
CA SER A 203 7.89 -8.10 15.87
C SER A 203 7.18 -6.80 16.26
N LYS A 204 7.93 -5.69 16.39
CA LYS A 204 7.46 -4.39 16.88
C LYS A 204 6.68 -4.48 18.20
N SER A 205 7.01 -5.46 19.04
CA SER A 205 6.35 -5.77 20.31
C SER A 205 7.12 -5.28 21.53
N ASP A 206 8.33 -4.75 21.35
CA ASP A 206 9.08 -3.99 22.36
C ASP A 206 9.71 -2.81 21.64
N VAL A 207 9.35 -1.60 22.09
CA VAL A 207 9.77 -0.35 21.46
C VAL A 207 10.17 0.64 22.56
N ASP A 208 11.37 1.19 22.43
CA ASP A 208 11.83 2.33 23.22
C ASP A 208 11.80 3.60 22.38
N ILE A 209 11.14 4.63 22.90
CA ILE A 209 10.99 5.93 22.26
C ILE A 209 11.48 7.00 23.23
N LYS A 210 12.24 7.97 22.71
CA LYS A 210 12.66 9.17 23.41
C LYS A 210 11.91 10.37 22.82
N VAL A 211 11.24 11.15 23.66
CA VAL A 211 10.48 12.33 23.27
C VAL A 211 11.05 13.54 24.01
N HIS A 212 11.48 14.57 23.28
CA HIS A 212 11.84 15.84 23.89
C HIS A 212 10.64 16.77 23.82
N ILE A 213 10.14 17.12 25.00
CA ILE A 213 9.15 18.17 25.19
C ILE A 213 9.92 19.41 25.65
N SER A 214 9.45 20.62 25.34
CA SER A 214 10.16 21.91 25.48
C SER A 214 11.00 22.13 26.75
N SER A 215 10.73 21.42 27.86
CA SER A 215 11.51 21.47 29.11
C SER A 215 11.90 20.11 29.70
N ARG A 216 11.55 18.96 29.08
CA ARG A 216 11.74 17.61 29.63
C ARG A 216 12.00 16.57 28.56
N VAL A 217 12.66 15.50 28.96
CA VAL A 217 12.98 14.39 28.06
C VAL A 217 12.35 13.12 28.61
N LEU A 218 11.35 12.64 27.91
CA LEU A 218 10.62 11.43 28.29
C LEU A 218 11.17 10.23 27.53
N ARG A 219 11.42 9.13 28.23
CA ARG A 219 11.66 7.83 27.66
C ARG A 219 10.43 6.95 27.89
N VAL A 220 9.81 6.55 26.79
CA VAL A 220 8.62 5.70 26.75
C VAL A 220 9.05 4.31 26.30
N ASN A 221 8.93 3.32 27.18
CA ASN A 221 9.08 1.91 26.84
C ASN A 221 7.68 1.29 26.67
N ILE A 222 7.44 0.68 25.52
CA ILE A 222 6.16 0.08 25.16
C ILE A 222 6.38 -1.41 24.94
N LYS A 223 5.68 -2.24 25.74
CA LYS A 223 5.73 -3.69 25.64
C LYS A 223 4.38 -4.29 25.29
N TYR A 224 4.40 -5.20 24.34
CA TYR A 224 3.26 -5.97 23.87
C TYR A 224 3.50 -7.44 24.18
N GLU A 225 3.13 -7.88 25.38
CA GLU A 225 3.24 -9.29 25.77
C GLU A 225 2.30 -10.15 24.91
N ASN A 226 1.10 -9.64 24.63
CA ASN A 226 0.18 -10.32 23.73
C ASN A 226 0.50 -10.01 22.25
N LYS A 227 1.06 -11.00 21.55
CA LYS A 227 1.40 -10.90 20.12
C LYS A 227 0.20 -10.78 19.17
N THR A 228 -1.02 -11.09 19.61
CA THR A 228 -2.25 -10.94 18.81
C THR A 228 -2.94 -9.58 19.00
N SER A 229 -2.49 -8.75 19.95
CA SER A 229 -3.13 -7.47 20.25
C SER A 229 -2.37 -6.30 19.64
N ALA A 230 -3.08 -5.38 18.97
CA ALA A 230 -2.50 -4.11 18.55
C ALA A 230 -2.27 -3.12 19.72
N TYR A 231 -2.78 -3.42 20.91
CA TYR A 231 -2.67 -2.56 22.09
C TYR A 231 -1.51 -2.99 22.98
N PRO A 232 -0.72 -2.03 23.50
CA PRO A 232 0.36 -2.33 24.41
C PRO A 232 -0.18 -2.89 25.72
N THR A 233 0.53 -3.86 26.27
CA THR A 233 0.19 -4.48 27.56
C THR A 233 0.77 -3.67 28.71
N GLN A 234 1.94 -3.06 28.49
CA GLN A 234 2.62 -2.21 29.45
C GLN A 234 3.21 -1.00 28.72
N VAL A 235 3.06 0.18 29.34
CA VAL A 235 3.67 1.42 28.91
C VAL A 235 4.36 2.04 30.12
N ASN A 236 5.69 2.13 30.08
CA ASN A 236 6.48 2.74 31.13
C ASN A 236 7.02 4.08 30.63
N ILE A 237 6.67 5.17 31.31
CA ILE A 237 7.14 6.51 30.99
C ILE A 237 8.12 6.93 32.09
N THR A 238 9.35 7.23 31.69
CA THR A 238 10.42 7.66 32.59
C THR A 238 10.91 9.03 32.16
N ASP A 239 11.03 9.95 33.12
CA ASP A 239 11.72 11.23 32.92
C ASP A 239 13.16 11.09 33.44
N GLU A 240 14.02 12.04 33.10
CA GLU A 240 15.39 12.12 33.63
C GLU A 240 15.43 12.26 35.18
N ARG A 241 14.27 12.54 35.80
CA ARG A 241 14.06 12.66 37.26
C ARG A 241 13.49 11.40 37.94
N GLY A 242 13.21 10.33 37.20
CA GLY A 242 12.62 9.09 37.72
C GLY A 242 11.35 8.64 36.98
N ILE A 243 10.75 7.53 37.44
CA ILE A 243 9.47 7.01 36.92
C ILE A 243 8.38 8.02 37.27
N ILE A 244 7.58 8.45 36.28
CA ILE A 244 6.41 9.28 36.53
C ILE A 244 5.28 8.35 37.00
N GLU A 245 5.21 8.08 38.30
CA GLU A 245 4.08 7.41 38.95
C GLU A 245 3.03 8.44 39.39
N SER A 246 2.42 9.18 38.46
CA SER A 246 1.11 9.83 38.73
C SER A 246 0.53 10.44 37.47
N THR A 247 -0.76 10.18 37.26
CA THR A 247 -1.63 10.78 36.24
C THR A 247 -2.20 12.14 36.67
N ASP A 248 -1.83 12.64 37.86
CA ASP A 248 -2.47 13.83 38.48
C ASP A 248 -1.83 15.16 38.04
N ASP A 249 -0.71 15.16 37.31
CA ASP A 249 -0.04 16.38 36.85
C ASP A 249 -0.59 16.93 35.51
N TYR A 250 -1.64 16.32 34.93
CA TYR A 250 -2.15 16.68 33.60
C TYR A 250 -3.31 17.69 33.58
N GLU A 251 -3.89 18.09 34.71
CA GLU A 251 -5.07 18.98 34.70
C GLU A 251 -4.75 20.47 34.48
N GLU A 252 -3.52 20.96 34.67
CA GLU A 252 -3.26 22.41 34.56
C GLU A 252 -2.86 22.92 33.17
N HIS A 253 -2.58 22.06 32.20
CA HIS A 253 -2.05 22.51 30.90
C HIS A 253 -3.02 22.42 29.71
N ILE A 254 -4.16 21.73 29.83
CA ILE A 254 -5.15 21.66 28.74
C ILE A 254 -6.03 22.94 28.67
N THR A 255 -6.22 23.63 29.80
CA THR A 255 -7.11 24.82 29.86
C THR A 255 -6.51 26.07 29.21
N LYS A 256 -5.22 26.07 28.86
CA LYS A 256 -4.55 27.24 28.26
C LYS A 256 -4.55 27.29 26.73
N TYR A 257 -5.06 26.24 26.06
CA TYR A 257 -5.16 26.17 24.60
C TYR A 257 -6.60 26.16 24.06
N ILE A 258 -7.61 26.33 24.92
CA ILE A 258 -9.03 26.48 24.53
C ILE A 258 -9.62 27.78 25.11
N SER A 259 -8.85 28.88 25.08
CA SER A 259 -9.37 30.23 25.28
C SER A 259 -8.83 31.18 24.23
#